data_AF-A0A3A0BAX3-F1
#
_entry.id   AF-A0A3A0BAX3-F1
#
_cell.length_a   1.000
_cell.length_b   1.000
_cell.length_c   1.000
_cell.angle_alpha   90.00
_cell.angle_beta   90.00
_cell.angle_gamma   90.00
#
_symmetry.space_group_name_H-M   'P 1'
#
loop_
_entity.id
_entity.type
_entity.pdbx_description
1 polymer ?
#
loop_
_entity_poly.entity_id
_entity_poly.type
_entity_poly.pdbx_seq_one_letter_code
_entity_poly.pdbx_strand_id
1 'polypeptide(L)'
;MLKSYRPAIFLVVALILTAFTWYEIRPSWIKHDCSWIKEVEAGVPAKPSMTEDELQANNMLSTCDKPVEQPIQPDMTALERHRITVLNDAYDRCLENNRKIVSDYAQPRNAVPEKVSWRKSNTHEYEFCLRDKGL
;
A
#
# COMPACT_ATOMS: atom_id res chain seq x y z
N MET A 1 40.70 -19.99 -53.09
CA MET A 1 39.62 -18.97 -52.98
C MET A 1 38.65 -19.17 -51.79
N LEU A 2 38.66 -20.29 -51.06
CA LEU A 2 37.68 -20.55 -49.97
C LEU A 2 37.88 -19.77 -48.65
N LYS A 3 38.96 -18.99 -48.48
CA LYS A 3 39.27 -18.31 -47.21
C LYS A 3 38.43 -17.04 -46.94
N SER A 4 37.87 -16.38 -47.96
CA SER A 4 37.15 -15.10 -47.79
C SER A 4 35.68 -15.19 -47.38
N TYR A 5 35.04 -16.36 -47.48
CA TYR A 5 33.60 -16.47 -47.20
C TYR A 5 33.26 -16.79 -45.75
N ARG A 6 34.24 -17.24 -44.95
CA ARG A 6 34.06 -17.58 -43.53
C ARG A 6 33.40 -16.46 -42.72
N PRO A 7 33.87 -15.19 -42.75
CA PRO A 7 33.21 -14.13 -41.99
C PRO A 7 31.79 -13.82 -42.47
N ALA A 8 31.54 -13.91 -43.79
CA ALA A 8 30.21 -13.69 -44.36
C ALA A 8 29.20 -14.75 -43.88
N ILE A 9 29.60 -16.02 -43.80
CA ILE A 9 28.75 -17.10 -43.29
C ILE A 9 28.38 -16.86 -41.83
N PHE A 10 29.35 -16.50 -40.97
CA PHE A 10 29.06 -16.19 -39.57
C PHE A 10 28.09 -15.00 -39.43
N LEU A 11 28.23 -13.98 -40.27
CA LEU A 11 27.34 -12.82 -40.26
C LEU A 11 25.91 -13.21 -40.65
N VAL A 12 25.75 -14.01 -41.71
CA VAL A 12 24.43 -14.52 -42.13
C VAL A 12 23.79 -15.37 -41.03
N VAL A 13 24.55 -16.29 -40.41
CA VAL A 13 24.05 -17.11 -39.29
C VAL A 13 23.66 -16.24 -38.11
N ALA A 14 24.46 -15.24 -37.75
CA ALA A 14 24.15 -14.31 -36.67
C ALA A 14 22.87 -13.50 -36.96
N LEU A 15 22.66 -13.05 -38.19
CA LEU A 15 21.42 -12.38 -38.59
C LEU A 15 20.20 -13.30 -38.46
N ILE A 16 20.30 -14.56 -38.90
CA ILE A 16 19.20 -15.54 -38.79
C ILE A 16 18.88 -15.81 -37.31
N LEU A 17 19.89 -16.03 -36.47
CA LEU A 17 19.70 -16.24 -35.03
C LEU A 17 19.08 -15.02 -34.36
N THR A 18 19.50 -13.82 -34.76
CA THR A 18 18.94 -12.56 -34.23
C THR A 18 17.47 -12.42 -34.62
N ALA A 19 17.13 -12.67 -35.88
CA ALA A 19 15.75 -12.66 -36.35
C ALA A 19 14.91 -13.70 -35.62
N PHE A 20 15.38 -14.96 -35.52
CA PHE A 20 14.66 -16.02 -34.82
C PHE A 20 14.42 -15.68 -33.33
N THR A 21 15.42 -15.11 -32.66
CA THR A 21 15.28 -14.68 -31.26
C THR A 21 14.23 -13.58 -31.11
N TRP A 22 14.18 -12.65 -32.07
CA TRP A 22 13.22 -11.54 -32.06
C TRP A 22 11.79 -11.98 -32.35
N TYR A 23 11.59 -12.89 -33.30
CA TYR A 23 10.25 -13.29 -33.77
C TYR A 23 9.65 -14.50 -33.05
N GLU A 24 10.46 -15.45 -32.58
CA GLU A 24 9.96 -16.70 -31.97
C GLU A 24 10.17 -16.70 -30.45
N ILE A 25 11.40 -16.46 -30.02
CA ILE A 25 11.77 -16.60 -28.61
C ILE A 25 11.15 -15.49 -27.77
N ARG A 26 11.34 -14.22 -28.18
CA ARG A 26 10.84 -13.07 -27.42
C ARG A 26 9.33 -13.12 -27.18
N PRO A 27 8.46 -13.41 -28.18
CA PRO A 27 7.03 -13.47 -27.93
C PRO A 27 6.62 -14.60 -26.99
N SER A 28 7.32 -15.74 -27.03
CA SER A 28 7.04 -16.86 -26.13
C SER A 28 7.29 -16.50 -24.66
N TRP A 29 8.38 -15.79 -24.37
CA TRP A 29 8.70 -15.32 -23.03
C TRP A 29 7.73 -14.27 -22.55
N ILE A 30 7.36 -13.32 -23.41
CA ILE A 30 6.36 -12.30 -23.06
C ILE A 30 5.01 -12.94 -22.71
N LYS A 31 4.54 -13.92 -23.51
CA LYS A 31 3.29 -14.64 -23.24
C LYS A 31 3.37 -15.42 -21.92
N HIS A 32 4.49 -16.07 -21.65
CA HIS A 32 4.69 -16.78 -20.39
C HIS A 32 4.69 -15.81 -19.20
N ASP A 33 5.41 -14.70 -19.28
CA ASP A 33 5.43 -13.68 -18.23
C ASP A 33 4.05 -13.08 -17.99
N CYS A 34 3.32 -12.75 -19.06
CA CYS A 34 1.97 -12.19 -18.96
C CYS A 34 0.93 -13.20 -18.45
N SER A 35 1.24 -14.50 -18.42
CA SER A 35 0.33 -15.54 -17.92
C SER A 35 0.24 -15.57 -16.39
N TRP A 36 1.19 -14.91 -15.70
CA TRP A 36 1.24 -14.85 -14.24
C TRP A 36 1.36 -13.42 -13.75
N ILE A 37 0.55 -13.06 -12.77
CA ILE A 37 0.58 -11.75 -12.13
C ILE A 37 1.14 -11.93 -10.73
N LYS A 38 2.15 -11.12 -10.42
CA LYS A 38 2.72 -11.00 -9.08
C LYS A 38 1.74 -10.20 -8.23
N GLU A 39 1.20 -10.83 -7.21
CA GLU A 39 0.39 -10.17 -6.19
C GLU A 39 1.25 -9.95 -4.96
N VAL A 40 1.17 -8.73 -4.43
CA VAL A 40 1.93 -8.30 -3.26
C VAL A 40 0.92 -7.92 -2.18
N GLU A 41 0.80 -8.75 -1.16
CA GLU A 41 0.07 -8.41 0.05
C GLU A 41 1.01 -7.63 0.98
N ALA A 42 0.68 -6.36 1.21
CA ALA A 42 1.50 -5.48 2.03
C ALA A 42 1.74 -6.10 3.42
N GLY A 43 3.01 -6.10 3.82
CA GLY A 43 3.41 -6.50 5.16
C GLY A 43 2.78 -5.60 6.22
N VAL A 44 2.54 -6.17 7.39
CA VAL A 44 2.00 -5.45 8.54
C VAL A 44 3.14 -5.21 9.52
N PRO A 45 3.49 -3.95 9.85
CA PRO A 45 4.61 -3.69 10.74
C PRO A 45 4.34 -4.19 12.15
N ALA A 46 5.42 -4.55 12.85
CA ALA A 46 5.38 -4.87 14.27
C ALA A 46 4.87 -3.65 15.04
N LYS A 47 4.05 -3.92 16.04
CA LYS A 47 3.50 -2.93 16.95
C LYS A 47 3.85 -3.36 18.38
N PRO A 48 4.68 -2.61 19.12
CA PRO A 48 4.92 -2.91 20.52
C PRO A 48 3.67 -2.59 21.35
N SER A 49 3.52 -3.27 22.49
CA SER A 49 2.60 -2.82 23.52
C SER A 49 3.16 -1.56 24.19
N MET A 50 2.34 -0.53 24.35
CA MET A 50 2.72 0.71 25.03
C MET A 50 1.69 1.07 26.09
N THR A 51 2.18 1.59 27.21
CA THR A 51 1.36 2.17 28.27
C THR A 51 0.83 3.56 27.88
N GLU A 52 -0.18 4.05 28.59
CA GLU A 52 -0.74 5.39 28.34
C GLU A 52 0.32 6.50 28.49
N ASP A 53 1.18 6.41 29.52
CA ASP A 53 2.27 7.35 29.77
C ASP A 53 3.28 7.36 28.61
N GLU A 54 3.61 6.20 28.06
CA GLU A 54 4.50 6.08 26.90
C GLU A 54 3.85 6.64 25.62
N LEU A 55 2.56 6.40 25.41
CA LEU A 55 1.82 6.97 24.29
C LEU A 55 1.76 8.50 24.38
N GLN A 56 1.59 9.04 25.58
CA GLN A 56 1.62 10.48 25.82
C GLN A 56 3.03 11.06 25.59
N ALA A 57 4.08 10.40 26.08
CA ALA A 57 5.47 10.81 25.85
C ALA A 57 5.88 10.80 24.36
N ASN A 58 5.29 9.90 23.57
CA ASN A 58 5.49 9.83 22.12
C ASN A 58 4.55 10.75 21.31
N ASN A 59 3.77 11.63 21.96
CA ASN A 59 2.79 12.52 21.33
C ASN A 59 1.72 11.79 20.50
N MET A 60 1.37 10.57 20.91
CA MET A 60 0.38 9.74 20.21
C MET A 60 -1.04 9.97 20.74
N LEU A 61 -1.17 10.52 21.95
CA LEU A 61 -2.44 10.94 22.53
C LEU A 61 -2.61 12.44 22.39
N SER A 62 -3.82 12.87 22.02
CA SER A 62 -4.16 14.29 21.95
C SER A 62 -4.45 14.83 23.34
N THR A 63 -4.07 16.08 23.60
CA THR A 63 -4.51 16.76 24.83
C THR A 63 -5.95 17.20 24.62
N CYS A 64 -6.88 16.65 25.41
CA CYS A 64 -8.30 17.00 25.31
C CYS A 64 -8.60 18.19 26.23
N ASP A 65 -9.01 19.31 25.64
CA ASP A 65 -9.38 20.51 26.39
C ASP A 65 -10.57 20.23 27.30
N LYS A 66 -10.46 20.58 28.58
CA LYS A 66 -11.50 20.30 29.57
C LYS A 66 -12.86 20.85 29.11
N PRO A 67 -13.96 20.12 29.39
CA PRO A 67 -15.29 20.60 29.07
C PRO A 67 -15.58 21.90 29.81
N VAL A 68 -16.48 22.70 29.25
CA VAL A 68 -16.92 23.93 29.91
C VAL A 68 -17.84 23.53 31.07
N GLU A 69 -17.37 23.65 32.31
CA GLU A 69 -18.12 23.32 33.54
C GLU A 69 -19.29 24.27 33.84
N GLN A 70 -19.61 25.19 32.93
CA GLN A 70 -20.68 26.16 33.16
C GLN A 70 -22.04 25.46 33.08
N PRO A 71 -22.83 25.46 34.18
CA PRO A 71 -24.18 24.92 34.13
C PRO A 71 -25.00 25.74 33.12
N ILE A 72 -25.78 25.04 32.30
CA ILE A 72 -26.64 25.68 31.31
C ILE A 72 -27.68 26.53 32.06
N GLN A 73 -27.46 27.84 32.13
CA GLN A 73 -28.42 28.75 32.77
C GLN A 73 -29.62 29.02 31.85
N PRO A 74 -30.82 29.22 32.41
CA PRO A 74 -32.04 29.39 31.63
C PRO A 74 -32.08 30.68 30.79
N ASP A 75 -31.24 31.66 31.12
CA ASP A 75 -31.10 32.96 30.45
C ASP A 75 -30.04 32.98 29.34
N MET A 76 -29.25 31.90 29.17
CA MET A 76 -28.25 31.82 28.11
C MET A 76 -28.88 31.86 26.72
N THR A 77 -28.20 32.54 25.80
CA THR A 77 -28.62 32.58 24.41
C THR A 77 -28.53 31.20 23.75
N ALA A 78 -29.34 30.97 22.73
CA ALA A 78 -29.28 29.73 21.94
C ALA A 78 -27.88 29.50 21.34
N LEU A 79 -27.17 30.58 21.00
CA LEU A 79 -25.82 30.55 20.47
C LEU A 79 -24.79 30.09 21.53
N GLU A 80 -24.86 30.61 22.75
CA GLU A 80 -23.98 30.19 23.86
C GLU A 80 -24.22 28.73 24.23
N ARG A 81 -25.49 28.30 24.30
CA ARG A 81 -25.83 26.91 24.54
C ARG A 81 -25.25 25.99 23.46
N HIS A 82 -25.41 26.35 22.19
CA HIS A 82 -24.86 25.59 21.08
C HIS A 82 -23.34 25.52 21.15
N ARG A 83 -22.66 26.63 21.48
CA ARG A 83 -21.21 26.67 21.65
C ARG A 83 -20.73 25.72 22.74
N ILE A 84 -21.39 25.71 23.91
CA ILE A 84 -21.06 24.80 25.02
C ILE A 84 -21.23 23.34 24.58
N THR A 85 -22.33 22.99 23.92
CA THR A 85 -22.55 21.64 23.38
C THR A 85 -21.46 21.23 22.41
N VAL A 86 -21.12 22.08 21.43
CA VAL A 86 -20.08 21.77 20.43
C VAL A 86 -18.71 21.54 21.08
N LEU A 87 -18.35 22.32 22.12
CA LEU A 87 -17.11 22.15 22.85
C LEU A 87 -17.07 20.83 23.64
N ASN A 88 -18.16 20.49 24.33
CA ASN A 88 -18.25 19.24 25.08
C ASN A 88 -18.24 18.02 24.15
N ASP A 89 -18.96 18.08 23.02
CA ASP A 89 -18.93 17.02 22.00
C ASP A 89 -17.52 16.85 21.41
N ALA A 90 -16.76 17.93 21.24
CA ALA A 90 -15.39 17.86 20.76
C ALA A 90 -14.46 17.21 21.79
N TYR A 91 -14.65 17.50 23.07
CA TYR A 91 -13.94 16.85 24.17
C TYR A 91 -14.21 15.34 24.22
N ASP A 92 -15.48 14.94 24.14
CA ASP A 92 -15.87 13.52 24.17
C ASP A 92 -15.27 12.74 22.99
N ARG A 93 -15.32 13.31 21.78
CA ARG A 93 -14.66 12.72 20.59
C ARG A 93 -13.14 12.59 20.77
N CYS A 94 -12.50 13.58 21.40
CA CYS A 94 -11.08 13.50 21.69
C CYS A 94 -10.75 12.36 22.66
N LEU A 95 -11.52 12.22 23.74
CA LEU A 95 -11.35 11.13 24.70
C LEU A 95 -11.57 9.76 24.06
N GLU A 96 -12.60 9.63 23.23
CA GLU A 96 -12.89 8.38 22.52
C GLU A 96 -11.74 7.99 21.58
N ASN A 97 -11.20 8.95 20.82
CA ASN A 97 -10.04 8.72 19.97
C ASN A 97 -8.82 8.28 20.78
N ASN A 98 -8.52 8.96 21.90
CA ASN A 98 -7.41 8.56 22.77
C ASN A 98 -7.61 7.15 23.33
N ARG A 99 -8.83 6.80 23.79
CA ARG A 99 -9.13 5.45 24.27
C ARG A 99 -8.95 4.40 23.18
N LYS A 100 -9.32 4.71 21.94
CA LYS A 100 -9.10 3.82 20.80
C LYS A 100 -7.62 3.59 20.56
N ILE A 101 -6.80 4.66 20.61
CA ILE A 101 -5.35 4.55 20.47
C ILE A 101 -4.78 3.68 21.59
N VAL A 102 -5.12 3.96 22.86
CA VAL A 102 -4.66 3.14 24.01
C VAL A 102 -5.05 1.68 23.82
N SER A 103 -6.31 1.40 23.47
CA SER A 103 -6.78 0.04 23.21
C SER A 103 -6.03 -0.64 22.07
N ASP A 104 -5.76 0.09 20.99
CA ASP A 104 -5.05 -0.45 19.83
C ASP A 104 -3.59 -0.80 20.20
N TYR A 105 -2.97 -0.07 21.14
CA TYR A 105 -1.59 -0.31 21.61
C TYR A 105 -1.52 -1.18 22.87
N ALA A 106 -2.66 -1.61 23.43
CA ALA A 106 -2.69 -2.45 24.63
C ALA A 106 -2.10 -3.85 24.38
N GLN A 107 -2.18 -4.35 23.14
CA GLN A 107 -1.65 -5.66 22.78
C GLN A 107 -0.55 -5.54 21.73
N PRO A 108 0.59 -6.25 21.92
CA PRO A 108 1.63 -6.25 20.92
C PRO A 108 1.19 -7.04 19.69
N ARG A 109 1.60 -6.59 18.51
CA ARG A 109 1.41 -7.32 17.25
C ARG A 109 2.76 -7.59 16.61
N ASN A 110 3.02 -8.86 16.29
CA ASN A 110 4.23 -9.23 15.56
C ASN A 110 4.18 -8.68 14.12
N ALA A 111 5.36 -8.40 13.55
CA ALA A 111 5.45 -8.07 12.14
C ALA A 111 4.96 -9.26 11.31
N VAL A 112 4.07 -9.00 10.37
CA VAL A 112 3.73 -9.94 9.30
C VAL A 112 4.51 -9.50 8.08
N PRO A 113 5.43 -10.33 7.56
CA PRO A 113 6.19 -9.97 6.37
C PRO A 113 5.26 -9.83 5.17
N GLU A 114 5.70 -9.04 4.19
CA GLU A 114 5.05 -8.95 2.89
C GLU A 114 4.97 -10.35 2.26
N LYS A 115 3.79 -10.70 1.74
CA LYS A 115 3.60 -11.97 1.04
C LYS A 115 3.54 -11.71 -0.45
N VAL A 116 4.39 -12.43 -1.16
CA VAL A 116 4.38 -12.46 -2.62
C VAL A 116 3.72 -13.75 -3.05
N SER A 117 2.60 -13.62 -3.77
CA SER A 117 1.93 -14.74 -4.42
C SER A 117 1.90 -14.51 -5.93
N TRP A 118 1.68 -15.59 -6.66
CA TRP A 118 1.48 -15.55 -8.10
C TRP A 118 0.13 -16.14 -8.42
N ARG A 119 -0.64 -15.42 -9.23
CA ARG A 119 -1.89 -15.96 -9.78
C ARG A 119 -1.86 -15.93 -11.29
N LYS A 120 -2.65 -16.80 -11.90
CA LYS A 120 -2.86 -16.76 -13.33
C LYS A 120 -3.56 -15.46 -13.72
N SER A 121 -3.12 -14.82 -14.78
CA SER A 121 -3.80 -13.63 -15.32
C SER A 121 -5.16 -14.01 -15.89
N ASN A 122 -6.12 -13.08 -15.75
CA ASN A 122 -7.36 -13.17 -16.52
C ASN A 122 -7.13 -12.66 -17.96
N THR A 123 -8.12 -12.86 -18.83
CA THR A 123 -7.99 -12.47 -20.25
C THR A 123 -7.67 -10.99 -20.44
N HIS A 124 -8.29 -10.11 -19.66
CA HIS A 124 -8.08 -8.67 -19.80
C HIS A 124 -6.67 -8.24 -19.39
N GLU A 125 -6.18 -8.76 -18.26
CA GLU A 125 -4.83 -8.46 -17.76
C GLU A 125 -3.75 -9.05 -18.67
N TYR A 126 -3.99 -10.26 -19.18
CA TYR A 126 -3.11 -10.92 -20.13
C TYR A 126 -2.99 -10.07 -21.41
N GLU A 127 -4.12 -9.68 -22.00
CA GLU A 127 -4.13 -8.83 -23.20
C GLU A 127 -3.53 -7.45 -22.96
N PHE A 128 -3.78 -6.85 -21.79
CA PHE A 128 -3.18 -5.58 -21.41
C PHE A 128 -1.66 -5.70 -21.34
N CYS A 129 -1.15 -6.75 -20.68
CA CYS A 129 0.29 -7.02 -20.56
C CYS A 129 0.95 -7.28 -21.93
N LEU A 130 0.29 -8.02 -22.82
CA LEU A 130 0.80 -8.24 -24.18
C LEU A 130 0.95 -6.92 -24.93
N ARG A 131 -0.09 -6.07 -24.91
CA ARG A 131 -0.07 -4.76 -25.60
C ARG A 131 1.00 -3.83 -25.03
N ASP A 132 1.13 -3.79 -23.70
CA ASP A 132 2.16 -2.99 -23.01
C ASP A 132 3.58 -3.41 -23.41
N LYS A 133 3.81 -4.73 -23.57
CA LYS A 133 5.11 -5.27 -24.02
C LYS A 133 5.30 -5.26 -25.55
N GLY A 134 4.34 -4.74 -26.30
CA GLY A 134 4.41 -4.56 -27.76
C GLY A 134 4.11 -5.82 -28.58
N LEU A 135 3.20 -6.67 -28.09
CA LEU A 135 2.61 -7.80 -28.83
C LEU A 135 1.13 -7.58 -29.14
#